data_AF-A0A7S0K9E0-F1
#
_entry.id   AF-A0A7S0K9E0-F1
#
_cell.length_a   1.000
_cell.length_b   1.000
_cell.length_c   1.000
_cell.angle_alpha   90.00
_cell.angle_beta   90.00
_cell.angle_gamma   90.00
#
_symmetry.space_group_name_H-M   'P 1'
#
loop_
_entity.id
_entity.type
_entity.pdbx_description
1 polymer ?
#
loop_
_entity_poly.entity_id
_entity_poly.type
_entity_poly.pdbx_seq_one_letter_code
_entity_poly.pdbx_strand_id
1 'polypeptide(L)'
;DTIRDESHMDQLSFAPWSRPAGTGLEADAAAGIPASTAVRQHSLILPYAEQQAQCTYCHASPTGRISYGMTSNRLSADVYDQMLERGWMRSGTFSYRPANHHPECCCPNLGIKLNVARFEAA
;
A
#
# COMPACT_ATOMS: atom_id res chain seq x y z
N ASP A 1 23.02 -8.93 9.19
CA ASP A 1 22.17 -9.12 10.39
C ASP A 1 21.41 -7.82 10.62
N THR A 2 20.15 -7.64 10.28
CA THR A 2 18.97 -8.50 10.38
C THR A 2 18.07 -8.25 9.17
N ILE A 3 17.85 -9.27 8.33
CA ILE A 3 16.64 -9.37 7.53
C ILE A 3 15.54 -9.58 8.57
N ARG A 4 14.87 -8.48 8.92
CA ARG A 4 13.87 -8.43 9.98
C ARG A 4 12.67 -9.20 9.43
N ASP A 5 12.56 -10.43 9.89
CA ASP A 5 11.45 -11.37 9.78
C ASP A 5 10.12 -10.67 9.43
N GLU A 6 9.75 -10.69 8.14
CA GLU A 6 8.53 -10.08 7.62
C GLU A 6 7.26 -10.78 8.14
N SER A 7 7.40 -11.97 8.73
CA SER A 7 6.29 -12.83 9.19
C SER A 7 5.49 -12.25 10.36
N HIS A 8 6.04 -11.30 11.11
CA HIS A 8 5.33 -10.68 12.24
C HIS A 8 4.42 -9.50 11.80
N MET A 9 4.54 -9.02 10.56
CA MET A 9 3.72 -7.90 10.03
C MET A 9 2.42 -8.35 9.35
N ASP A 10 2.17 -9.65 9.26
CA ASP A 10 0.95 -10.26 8.66
C ASP A 10 -0.21 -10.44 9.66
N GLN A 11 -0.02 -10.07 10.93
CA GLN A 11 -0.99 -10.31 12.00
C GLN A 11 -2.18 -9.32 12.04
N LEU A 12 -2.22 -8.30 11.16
CA LEU A 12 -3.47 -7.57 10.83
C LEU A 12 -4.03 -8.05 9.51
N SER A 13 -4.23 -9.36 9.38
CA SER A 13 -5.00 -9.94 8.30
C SER A 13 -6.48 -9.62 8.51
N PHE A 14 -6.91 -8.40 8.15
CA PHE A 14 -8.19 -8.31 7.47
C PHE A 14 -8.06 -9.21 6.25
N ALA A 15 -8.94 -10.20 6.10
CA ALA A 15 -8.86 -11.15 5.00
C ALA A 15 -8.51 -10.39 3.70
N PRO A 16 -7.47 -10.81 2.95
CA PRO A 16 -7.07 -10.10 1.76
C PRO A 16 -8.31 -9.91 0.90
N TRP A 17 -8.58 -8.66 0.53
CA TRP A 17 -9.64 -8.37 -0.42
C TRP A 17 -9.41 -9.29 -1.61
N SER A 18 -10.30 -10.27 -1.78
CA SER A 18 -10.20 -11.19 -2.91
C SER A 18 -10.50 -10.34 -4.14
N ARG A 19 -9.47 -9.93 -4.88
CA ARG A 19 -9.66 -9.35 -6.21
C ARG A 19 -10.53 -10.33 -6.98
N PRO A 20 -11.67 -9.88 -7.54
CA PRO A 20 -12.38 -10.72 -8.48
C PRO A 20 -11.42 -11.07 -9.62
N ALA A 21 -11.32 -12.37 -9.91
CA ALA A 21 -10.53 -12.85 -11.04
C ALA A 21 -10.96 -12.09 -12.31
N GLY A 22 -9.99 -11.57 -13.07
CA GLY A 22 -10.27 -10.82 -14.31
C GLY A 22 -10.21 -9.29 -14.21
N THR A 23 -9.46 -8.73 -13.27
CA THR A 23 -9.02 -7.31 -13.35
C THR A 23 -7.50 -7.23 -13.42
N GLY A 24 -6.95 -6.46 -14.35
CA GLY A 24 -5.50 -6.29 -14.57
C GLY A 24 -4.88 -7.33 -15.52
N LEU A 25 -3.58 -7.63 -15.36
CA LEU A 25 -2.81 -8.50 -16.28
C LEU A 25 -3.43 -9.88 -16.55
N GLU A 26 -4.16 -10.46 -15.59
CA GLU A 26 -4.87 -11.73 -15.79
C GLU A 26 -6.12 -11.58 -16.67
N ALA A 27 -6.77 -10.41 -16.63
CA ALA A 27 -7.86 -10.05 -17.53
C ALA A 27 -7.35 -9.86 -18.97
N ASP A 28 -6.20 -9.19 -19.13
CA ASP A 28 -5.56 -8.98 -20.43
C ASP A 28 -5.13 -10.32 -21.06
N ALA A 29 -4.64 -11.26 -20.24
CA ALA A 29 -4.35 -12.63 -20.65
C ALA A 29 -5.61 -13.40 -21.05
N ALA A 30 -6.70 -13.28 -20.26
CA ALA A 30 -8.00 -13.90 -20.56
C ALA A 30 -8.68 -13.32 -21.81
N ALA A 31 -8.44 -12.04 -22.13
CA ALA A 31 -8.93 -11.35 -23.33
C ALA A 31 -8.11 -11.67 -24.60
N GLY A 32 -7.10 -12.53 -24.52
CA GLY A 32 -6.30 -12.94 -25.68
C GLY A 32 -5.41 -11.83 -26.24
N ILE A 33 -5.13 -10.77 -25.46
CA ILE A 33 -4.22 -9.70 -25.87
C ILE A 33 -2.80 -10.29 -25.86
N PRO A 34 -2.11 -10.38 -27.01
CA PRO A 34 -0.79 -11.00 -27.05
C PRO A 34 0.17 -10.21 -26.16
N ALA A 35 0.85 -10.91 -25.25
CA ALA A 35 1.82 -10.36 -24.29
C ALA A 35 2.95 -9.55 -24.95
N SER A 36 3.11 -9.67 -26.27
CA SER A 36 4.10 -9.01 -27.12
C SER A 36 3.75 -7.57 -27.53
N THR A 37 2.48 -7.13 -27.44
CA THR A 37 2.06 -5.80 -27.92
C THR A 37 1.65 -4.86 -26.78
N ALA A 38 1.38 -5.40 -25.59
CA ALA A 38 1.15 -4.61 -24.40
C ALA A 38 2.49 -4.12 -23.84
N VAL A 39 2.79 -2.83 -23.99
CA VAL A 39 3.92 -2.18 -23.31
C VAL A 39 3.76 -2.45 -21.81
N ARG A 40 4.61 -3.31 -21.24
CA ARG A 40 4.60 -3.54 -19.79
C ARG A 40 4.92 -2.21 -19.11
N GLN A 41 3.92 -1.61 -18.49
CA GLN A 41 4.12 -0.40 -17.71
C GLN A 41 4.77 -0.79 -16.39
N HIS A 42 6.09 -0.72 -16.36
CA HIS A 42 6.88 -0.96 -15.17
C HIS A 42 6.65 0.18 -14.16
N SER A 43 6.54 -0.18 -12.89
CA SER A 43 6.54 0.77 -11.79
C SER A 43 7.98 1.03 -11.35
N LEU A 44 8.37 2.30 -11.22
CA LEU A 44 9.68 2.72 -10.79
C LEU A 44 9.56 3.46 -9.45
N ILE A 45 10.11 2.84 -8.42
CA ILE A 45 10.07 3.31 -7.03
C ILE A 45 11.49 3.53 -6.51
N LEU A 46 11.62 4.50 -5.61
CA LEU A 46 12.82 4.71 -4.82
C LEU A 46 12.45 4.51 -3.34
N PRO A 47 12.88 3.41 -2.71
CA PRO A 47 12.56 3.12 -1.32
C PRO A 47 13.33 4.06 -0.39
N TYR A 48 12.69 4.42 0.72
CA TYR A 48 13.30 5.09 1.85
C TYR A 48 13.29 4.18 3.08
N ALA A 49 14.14 4.51 4.05
CA ALA A 49 14.14 3.85 5.34
C ALA A 49 12.89 4.22 6.17
N GLU A 50 12.80 3.65 7.36
CA GLU A 50 11.85 4.07 8.37
C GLU A 50 12.04 5.55 8.71
N GLN A 51 10.91 6.25 8.88
CA GLN A 51 10.88 7.65 9.25
C GLN A 51 9.98 7.84 10.47
N GLN A 52 10.40 8.72 11.37
CA GLN A 52 9.66 9.10 12.55
C GLN A 52 9.24 10.57 12.45
N ALA A 53 8.06 10.88 12.97
CA ALA A 53 7.52 12.23 12.98
C ALA A 53 6.60 12.43 14.19
N GLN A 54 6.28 13.69 14.47
CA GLN A 54 5.29 14.03 15.47
C GLN A 54 3.93 13.44 15.11
N CYS A 55 3.19 12.97 16.12
CA CYS A 55 1.82 12.52 15.92
C CYS A 55 0.95 13.70 15.49
N THR A 56 0.34 13.61 14.31
CA THR A 56 -0.56 14.64 13.76
C THR A 56 -2.01 14.54 14.25
N TYR A 57 -2.33 13.53 15.07
CA TYR A 57 -3.66 13.36 15.63
C TYR A 57 -3.75 13.99 17.02
N CYS A 58 -2.95 13.50 17.96
CA CYS A 58 -2.99 13.97 19.36
C CYS A 58 -1.89 14.98 19.71
N HIS A 59 -0.87 15.14 18.86
CA HIS A 59 0.30 16.01 19.09
C HIS A 59 1.11 15.73 20.37
N ALA A 60 0.80 14.65 21.10
CA ALA A 60 1.41 14.35 22.40
C ALA A 60 2.83 13.79 22.33
N SER A 61 3.20 13.14 21.21
CA SER A 61 4.54 12.56 21.03
C SER A 61 5.24 13.13 19.78
N PRO A 62 6.49 13.61 19.90
CA PRO A 62 7.30 14.08 18.78
C PRO A 62 7.79 12.95 17.86
N THR A 63 7.69 11.68 18.29
CA THR A 63 8.02 10.49 17.50
C THR A 63 6.82 9.55 17.37
N GLY A 64 5.62 10.02 17.70
CA GLY A 64 4.40 9.20 17.78
C GLY A 64 3.84 8.71 16.44
N ARG A 65 4.53 8.97 15.33
CA ARG A 65 4.21 8.50 13.99
C ARG A 65 5.45 7.87 13.35
N ILE A 66 5.38 6.57 13.09
CA ILE A 66 6.45 5.81 12.43
C ILE A 66 5.93 5.21 11.13
N SER A 67 6.69 5.34 10.05
CA SER A 67 6.30 4.81 8.74
C SER A 67 7.48 4.47 7.85
N TYR A 68 7.32 3.47 6.99
CA TYR A 68 8.23 3.18 5.88
C TYR A 68 7.81 3.97 4.66
N GLY A 69 8.74 4.66 4.01
CA GLY A 69 8.46 5.53 2.87
C GLY A 69 9.03 5.00 1.56
N MET A 70 8.46 5.42 0.44
CA MET A 70 9.06 5.32 -0.89
C MET A 70 8.49 6.42 -1.79
N THR A 71 9.28 6.94 -2.72
CA THR A 71 8.74 7.80 -3.78
C THR A 71 8.55 6.98 -5.06
N SER A 72 7.52 7.31 -5.83
CA SER A 72 7.19 6.62 -7.08
C SER A 72 7.22 7.61 -8.23
N ASN A 73 8.18 7.48 -9.14
CA ASN A 73 8.24 8.28 -10.37
C ASN A 73 7.22 7.78 -11.39
N ARG A 74 6.98 6.47 -11.41
CA ARG A 74 5.96 5.81 -12.22
C ARG A 74 5.34 4.69 -11.41
N LEU A 75 4.01 4.65 -11.33
CA LEU A 75 3.30 3.61 -10.61
C LEU A 75 2.07 3.21 -11.41
N SER A 76 1.97 1.93 -11.77
CA SER A 76 0.76 1.42 -12.43
C SER A 76 -0.41 1.35 -11.45
N ALA A 77 -1.63 1.49 -11.97
CA ALA A 77 -2.84 1.41 -11.15
C ALA A 77 -2.97 0.06 -10.43
N ASP A 78 -2.63 -1.06 -11.10
CA ASP A 78 -2.68 -2.39 -10.50
C ASP A 78 -1.68 -2.58 -9.36
N VAL A 79 -0.46 -2.06 -9.49
CA VAL A 79 0.54 -2.15 -8.42
C VAL A 79 0.12 -1.25 -7.27
N TYR A 80 -0.43 -0.07 -7.55
CA TYR A 80 -0.94 0.82 -6.50
C TYR A 80 -2.11 0.19 -5.74
N ASP A 81 -3.04 -0.48 -6.43
CA ASP A 81 -4.16 -1.17 -5.80
C ASP A 81 -3.71 -2.28 -4.83
N GLN A 82 -2.72 -3.07 -5.24
CA GLN A 82 -2.06 -4.08 -4.38
C GLN A 82 -1.30 -3.45 -3.21
N MET A 83 -0.69 -2.28 -3.41
CA MET A 83 -0.05 -1.54 -2.33
C MET A 83 -1.07 -1.09 -1.28
N LEU A 84 -2.22 -0.54 -1.71
CA LEU A 84 -3.29 -0.14 -0.80
C LEU A 84 -3.80 -1.32 0.05
N GLU A 85 -3.94 -2.49 -0.56
CA GLU A 85 -4.34 -3.72 0.13
C GLU A 85 -3.34 -4.17 1.21
N ARG A 86 -2.06 -3.80 1.06
CA ARG A 86 -1.00 -4.06 2.05
C ARG A 86 -0.85 -2.94 3.08
N GLY A 87 -1.79 -1.99 3.11
CA GLY A 87 -1.79 -0.87 4.05
C GLY A 87 -0.84 0.26 3.69
N TRP A 88 -0.39 0.34 2.43
CA TRP A 88 0.29 1.54 1.95
C TRP A 88 -0.72 2.66 1.69
N MET A 89 -0.28 3.89 1.90
CA MET A 89 -1.00 5.11 1.55
C MET A 89 -0.11 6.00 0.70
N ARG A 90 -0.69 7.05 0.12
CA ARG A 90 0.01 7.95 -0.79
C ARG A 90 -0.35 9.41 -0.52
N SER A 91 0.66 10.27 -0.60
CA SER A 91 0.55 11.72 -0.62
C SER A 91 1.43 12.27 -1.74
N GLY A 92 0.81 12.72 -2.84
CA GLY A 92 1.53 13.15 -4.05
C GLY A 92 2.30 12.00 -4.70
N THR A 93 3.62 12.12 -4.84
CA THR A 93 4.50 11.05 -5.36
C THR A 93 5.05 10.14 -4.26
N PHE A 94 4.87 10.51 -3.00
CA PHE A 94 5.36 9.74 -1.86
C PHE A 94 4.30 8.75 -1.37
N SER A 95 4.69 7.48 -1.28
CA SER A 95 3.88 6.42 -0.69
C SER A 95 4.51 5.98 0.63
N TYR A 96 3.69 5.68 1.63
CA TYR A 96 4.17 5.27 2.94
C TYR A 96 3.27 4.20 3.58
N ARG A 97 3.87 3.31 4.36
CA ARG A 97 3.17 2.32 5.18
C ARG A 97 3.38 2.65 6.65
N PRO A 98 2.34 3.01 7.41
CA PRO A 98 2.45 3.24 8.85
C PRO A 98 2.82 1.97 9.60
N ALA A 99 3.74 2.09 10.55
CA ALA A 99 4.07 1.04 11.50
C ALA A 99 3.13 1.13 12.72
N ASN A 100 1.82 0.92 12.52
CA ASN A 100 0.82 1.07 13.58
C ASN A 100 1.03 0.14 14.79
N HIS A 101 1.77 -0.97 14.60
CA HIS A 101 2.14 -1.90 15.68
C HIS A 101 3.33 -1.46 16.52
N HIS A 102 4.03 -0.40 16.10
CA HIS A 102 5.19 0.04 16.83
C HIS A 102 4.75 0.60 18.20
N PRO A 103 5.42 0.22 19.31
CA PRO A 103 5.02 0.66 20.66
C PRO A 103 5.05 2.18 20.84
N GLU A 104 5.87 2.89 20.06
CA GLU A 104 5.95 4.36 20.09
C GLU A 104 4.82 5.05 19.31
N CYS A 105 4.08 4.32 18.46
CA CYS A 105 2.94 4.87 17.73
C CYS A 105 1.73 5.01 18.65
N CYS A 106 1.35 6.25 18.97
CA CYS A 106 0.25 6.53 19.90
C CYS A 106 -1.14 6.58 19.24
N CYS A 107 -1.22 6.89 17.94
CA CYS A 107 -2.48 6.94 17.20
C CYS A 107 -2.34 6.17 15.88
N PRO A 108 -3.15 5.13 15.64
CA PRO A 108 -3.04 4.34 14.41
C PRO A 108 -3.50 5.15 13.21
N ASN A 109 -2.74 5.10 12.11
CA ASN A 109 -3.14 5.68 10.85
C ASN A 109 -3.84 4.61 10.01
N LEU A 110 -5.18 4.70 9.96
CA LEU A 110 -6.04 3.72 9.30
C LEU A 110 -6.37 4.20 7.89
N GLY A 111 -5.96 3.41 6.89
CA GLY A 111 -6.37 3.60 5.51
C GLY A 111 -7.79 3.05 5.28
N ILE A 112 -8.62 3.80 4.55
CA ILE A 112 -9.94 3.35 4.12
C ILE A 112 -9.91 3.22 2.60
N LYS A 113 -10.27 2.04 2.08
CA LYS A 113 -10.43 1.77 0.65
C LYS A 113 -11.90 1.51 0.37
N LEU A 114 -12.50 2.30 -0.52
CA LEU A 114 -13.83 1.99 -1.04
C LEU A 114 -13.72 0.83 -2.03
N ASN A 115 -14.50 -0.21 -1.79
CA ASN A 115 -14.69 -1.24 -2.78
C ASN A 115 -15.76 -0.79 -3.79
N VAL A 116 -15.28 -0.34 -4.96
CA VAL A 116 -16.13 0.16 -6.05
C VAL A 116 -17.08 -0.93 -6.58
N ALA A 117 -16.69 -2.20 -6.56
CA ALA A 117 -17.51 -3.28 -7.10
C ALA A 117 -18.74 -3.63 -6.24
N ARG A 118 -18.76 -3.23 -4.95
CA ARG A 118 -19.93 -3.39 -4.05
C ARG A 118 -20.55 -2.05 -3.65
N PHE A 119 -20.13 -0.96 -4.28
CA PHE A 119 -20.67 0.35 -3.96
C PHE A 119 -22.04 0.51 -4.63
N GLU A 120 -23.08 0.75 -3.83
CA GLU A 120 -24.43 1.08 -4.29
C GLU A 120 -24.73 2.53 -3.90
N ALA A 121 -25.10 3.35 -4.86
CA ALA A 121 -25.52 4.74 -4.62
C ALA A 121 -26.94 4.74 -4.03
N ALA A 122 -27.16 5.60 -3.03
CA ALA A 122 -28.45 5.78 -2.37
C ALA A 122 -29.47 6.54 -3.25
#